data_AF-A0A5C6M920-F1
#
_entry.id   AF-A0A5C6M920-F1
#
_cell.length_a   1.000
_cell.length_b   1.000
_cell.length_c   1.000
_cell.angle_alpha   90.00
_cell.angle_beta   90.00
_cell.angle_gamma   90.00
#
_symmetry.space_group_name_H-M   'P 1'
#
loop_
_entity.id
_entity.type
_entity.pdbx_description
1 polymer ?
#
loop_
_entity_poly.entity_id
_entity_poly.type
_entity_poly.pdbx_seq_one_letter_code
_entity_poly.pdbx_strand_id
1 'polypeptide(L)'
;MKNKKIVWVIAIIVILGGAFYIYNQKQDNGPKIEEQLKGIDKEAVAFENEKNESKQFKELEKLIKESDEYKKGTETNKKVIKRYDDSIYQARKLLKDKNETTFEESKITNLSKASTRNITMKVNSLKVLSKRLEIQDVIVYDKKELNNFKSKVTTLKKSYDKQLNKSDSESDQKSESAATKVNEQPDQTMDFSKIKQGDYTSLLGNWKEVATSANHHDGAGDKWSVGGTHQLTVSKNQISDGFMKFSGEHITANDQTGSVAFKEEGGVLTTNSSVGATAYNLSFYPKGIEMTESDWGPDVPTVIDNSKDRFIIRSSGSNYVQVFERINSSSIDEQNTSGRSNDISEMNTKQIQEGDYSSIKGEWKNGRGKKISVTTDIMKFTDITGVNQGGSVEGLKIDIPEMNLPDGTPKLTTYGFSDVKVKSYDQQLKVSESKGGLSMASRIPGSVEYVSFLPKGTMGDLQEGNRNQDKIIAVMTQNNATSVQKSEVYYRVD
;
A
#
# COMPACT_ATOMS: atom_id res chain seq x y z
N MET A 1 13.81 27.94 36.78
CA MET A 1 12.89 29.03 36.39
C MET A 1 12.69 28.95 34.88
N LYS A 2 11.45 28.77 34.39
CA LYS A 2 10.61 29.82 33.73
C LYS A 2 11.38 30.56 32.62
N ASN A 3 10.96 30.72 31.36
CA ASN A 3 9.75 30.41 30.57
C ASN A 3 10.21 30.32 29.08
N LYS A 4 9.50 29.79 28.07
CA LYS A 4 8.21 29.06 27.92
C LYS A 4 8.30 28.27 26.59
N LYS A 5 7.47 27.24 26.34
CA LYS A 5 7.23 26.70 24.98
C LYS A 5 6.12 27.53 24.31
N ILE A 6 6.31 28.02 23.09
CA ILE A 6 5.22 28.52 22.25
C ILE A 6 4.73 27.33 21.41
N VAL A 7 3.68 26.69 21.90
CA VAL A 7 2.92 25.72 21.12
C VAL A 7 2.04 26.52 20.17
N TRP A 8 2.32 26.45 18.87
CA TRP A 8 1.32 26.82 17.87
C TRP A 8 0.28 25.72 17.83
N VAL A 9 -0.71 25.84 18.73
CA VAL A 9 -1.96 25.11 18.59
C VAL A 9 -2.60 25.62 17.31
N ILE A 10 -2.76 24.76 16.30
CA ILE A 10 -3.59 25.07 15.12
C ILE A 10 -5.06 24.95 15.56
N ALA A 11 -5.47 25.86 16.43
CA ALA A 11 -6.85 26.10 16.82
C ALA A 11 -7.46 27.09 15.83
N ILE A 12 -7.68 26.65 14.60
CA ILE A 12 -8.55 27.33 13.63
C ILE A 12 -9.64 26.35 13.17
N ILE A 13 -10.41 25.86 14.16
CA ILE A 13 -11.72 25.20 13.95
C ILE A 13 -12.81 26.03 14.64
N VAL A 14 -12.76 27.37 14.50
CA VAL A 14 -13.91 28.29 14.72
C VAL A 14 -13.75 29.55 13.86
N ILE A 15 -13.86 29.46 12.53
CA ILE A 15 -14.05 30.66 11.67
C ILE A 15 -15.18 30.41 10.66
N LEU A 16 -16.40 30.23 11.18
CA LEU A 16 -17.57 31.08 10.87
C LEU A 16 -18.87 30.50 11.42
N GLY A 17 -19.06 29.18 11.45
CA GLY A 17 -20.29 28.55 11.97
C GLY A 17 -20.67 29.02 13.38
N GLY A 18 -19.71 29.11 14.31
CA GLY A 18 -19.94 29.61 15.68
C GLY A 18 -20.02 31.14 15.80
N ALA A 19 -19.22 31.89 15.03
CA ALA A 19 -19.17 33.35 15.13
C ALA A 19 -20.33 34.04 14.41
N PHE A 20 -20.77 33.50 13.27
CA PHE A 20 -21.84 34.07 12.48
C PHE A 20 -23.22 33.86 13.13
N TYR A 21 -23.44 32.69 13.76
CA TYR A 21 -24.66 32.40 14.52
C TYR A 21 -24.93 33.43 15.62
N ILE A 22 -23.87 33.99 16.21
CA ILE A 22 -23.96 34.95 17.33
C ILE A 22 -24.14 36.40 16.86
N TYR A 23 -23.64 36.79 15.67
CA TYR A 23 -23.69 38.20 15.25
C TYR A 23 -25.05 38.66 14.65
N ASN A 24 -25.89 37.73 14.17
CA ASN A 24 -27.11 38.10 13.44
C ASN A 24 -28.43 37.96 14.23
N GLN A 25 -28.38 37.64 15.53
CA GLN A 25 -29.58 37.63 16.38
C GLN A 25 -29.93 39.03 16.90
N LYS A 26 -30.56 39.85 16.04
CA LYS A 26 -31.57 40.88 16.37
C LYS A 26 -32.03 41.66 15.13
N GLN A 27 -32.92 41.06 14.36
CA GLN A 27 -33.88 41.77 13.51
C GLN A 27 -34.93 40.78 13.03
N ASP A 28 -36.22 41.13 13.17
CA ASP A 28 -37.34 40.34 12.65
C ASP A 28 -37.19 40.12 11.15
N ASN A 29 -36.83 38.90 10.78
CA ASN A 29 -36.95 38.39 9.42
C ASN A 29 -38.13 37.41 9.45
N GLY A 30 -39.11 37.58 8.58
CA GLY A 30 -40.23 36.63 8.50
C GLY A 30 -39.73 35.19 8.26
N PRO A 31 -40.44 34.16 8.74
CA PRO A 31 -39.91 32.79 8.86
C PRO A 31 -39.34 32.21 7.56
N LYS A 32 -39.93 32.56 6.40
CA LYS A 32 -39.44 32.16 5.07
C LYS A 32 -37.99 32.62 4.79
N ILE A 33 -37.60 33.81 5.26
CA ILE A 33 -36.25 34.36 5.06
C ILE A 33 -35.25 33.65 5.98
N GLU A 34 -35.66 33.32 7.21
CA GLU A 34 -34.80 32.60 8.16
C GLU A 34 -34.52 31.16 7.68
N GLU A 35 -35.51 30.50 7.09
CA GLU A 35 -35.36 29.18 6.46
C GLU A 35 -34.39 29.22 5.27
N GLN A 36 -34.52 30.21 4.37
CA GLN A 36 -33.57 30.42 3.26
C GLN A 36 -32.13 30.62 3.75
N LEU A 37 -31.93 31.44 4.80
CA LEU A 37 -30.60 31.68 5.37
C LEU A 37 -30.00 30.41 6.00
N LYS A 38 -30.81 29.60 6.69
CA LYS A 38 -30.36 28.30 7.25
C LYS A 38 -29.98 27.29 6.17
N GLY A 39 -30.65 27.32 5.01
CA GLY A 39 -30.26 26.52 3.85
C GLY A 39 -28.85 26.84 3.39
N ILE A 40 -28.56 28.12 3.14
CA ILE A 40 -27.25 28.58 2.67
C ILE A 40 -26.15 28.32 3.71
N ASP A 41 -26.43 28.50 5.01
CA ASP A 41 -25.48 28.18 6.08
C ASP A 41 -25.14 26.69 6.12
N LYS A 42 -26.14 25.82 5.94
CA LYS A 42 -25.95 24.37 5.86
C LYS A 42 -25.08 23.97 4.67
N GLU A 43 -25.23 24.63 3.53
CA GLU A 43 -24.45 24.37 2.32
C GLU A 43 -23.02 24.93 2.41
N ALA A 44 -22.83 26.09 3.04
CA ALA A 44 -21.49 26.61 3.36
C ALA A 44 -20.73 25.67 4.32
N VAL A 45 -21.40 25.16 5.36
CA VAL A 45 -20.84 24.15 6.28
C VAL A 45 -20.57 22.82 5.55
N ALA A 46 -21.41 22.41 4.61
CA ALA A 46 -21.15 21.23 3.79
C ALA A 46 -19.92 21.42 2.88
N PHE A 47 -19.76 22.61 2.27
CA PHE A 47 -18.57 22.96 1.49
C PHE A 47 -17.30 22.94 2.33
N GLU A 48 -17.30 23.54 3.53
CA GLU A 48 -16.13 23.57 4.42
C GLU A 48 -15.69 22.16 4.85
N ASN A 49 -16.65 21.27 5.14
CA ASN A 49 -16.41 19.90 5.57
C ASN A 49 -16.18 18.89 4.43
N GLU A 50 -16.45 19.25 3.17
CA GLU A 50 -16.19 18.37 2.02
C GLU A 50 -14.69 18.31 1.74
N LYS A 51 -14.11 17.14 1.97
CA LYS A 51 -12.66 16.93 1.93
C LYS A 51 -12.13 16.73 0.50
N ASN A 52 -12.98 16.29 -0.42
CA ASN A 52 -12.63 16.11 -1.83
C ASN A 52 -12.68 17.44 -2.60
N GLU A 53 -11.51 17.95 -3.03
CA GLU A 53 -11.41 19.24 -3.75
C GLU A 53 -12.29 19.34 -5.01
N SER A 54 -12.48 18.24 -5.74
CA SER A 54 -13.32 18.24 -6.95
C SER A 54 -14.80 18.32 -6.62
N LYS A 55 -15.23 17.82 -5.45
CA LYS A 55 -16.59 18.02 -4.97
C LYS A 55 -16.75 19.40 -4.37
N GLN A 56 -15.79 19.88 -3.57
CA GLN A 56 -15.75 21.28 -3.09
C GLN A 56 -15.94 22.26 -4.26
N PHE A 57 -15.16 22.11 -5.34
CA PHE A 57 -15.32 22.96 -6.52
C PHE A 57 -16.74 22.90 -7.12
N LYS A 58 -17.35 21.70 -7.22
CA LYS A 58 -18.73 21.54 -7.70
C LYS A 58 -19.78 22.15 -6.76
N GLU A 59 -19.58 22.08 -5.44
CA GLU A 59 -20.44 22.75 -4.47
C GLU A 59 -20.31 24.28 -4.56
N LEU A 60 -19.12 24.82 -4.89
CA LEU A 60 -18.96 26.24 -5.24
C LEU A 60 -19.69 26.59 -6.55
N GLU A 61 -19.57 25.77 -7.60
CA GLU A 61 -20.34 25.97 -8.86
C GLU A 61 -21.85 25.97 -8.60
N LYS A 62 -22.33 25.03 -7.76
CA LYS A 62 -23.72 24.93 -7.33
C LYS A 62 -24.16 26.18 -6.55
N LEU A 63 -23.40 26.59 -5.54
CA LEU A 63 -23.69 27.76 -4.71
C LEU A 63 -23.71 29.07 -5.53
N ILE A 64 -22.81 29.22 -6.50
CA ILE A 64 -22.83 30.34 -7.46
C ILE A 64 -24.09 30.30 -8.31
N LYS A 65 -24.46 29.12 -8.84
CA LYS A 65 -25.68 28.95 -9.64
C LYS A 65 -26.94 29.28 -8.84
N GLU A 66 -27.05 28.81 -7.59
CA GLU A 66 -28.19 29.07 -6.71
C GLU A 66 -28.29 30.54 -6.31
N SER A 67 -27.14 31.19 -6.04
CA SER A 67 -27.03 32.65 -5.94
C SER A 67 -27.60 33.36 -7.16
N ASP A 68 -27.21 32.95 -8.35
CA ASP A 68 -27.58 33.61 -9.61
C ASP A 68 -29.05 33.35 -9.98
N GLU A 69 -29.58 32.18 -9.69
CA GLU A 69 -31.00 31.86 -9.82
C GLU A 69 -31.84 32.66 -8.81
N TYR A 70 -31.41 32.74 -7.55
CA TYR A 70 -32.06 33.56 -6.53
C TYR A 70 -32.08 35.05 -6.92
N LYS A 71 -30.95 35.59 -7.41
CA LYS A 71 -30.83 36.98 -7.89
C LYS A 71 -31.72 37.30 -9.10
N LYS A 72 -32.14 36.29 -9.88
CA LYS A 72 -33.05 36.43 -11.04
C LYS A 72 -34.53 36.19 -10.69
N GLY A 73 -34.83 35.72 -9.48
CA GLY A 73 -36.19 35.44 -9.03
C GLY A 73 -37.06 36.69 -8.82
N THR A 74 -38.37 36.49 -8.68
CA THR A 74 -39.33 37.57 -8.42
C THR A 74 -39.36 38.03 -6.95
N GLU A 75 -39.00 37.16 -6.01
CA GLU A 75 -38.92 37.45 -4.57
C GLU A 75 -37.45 37.49 -4.09
N THR A 76 -36.76 38.62 -4.34
CA THR A 76 -35.35 38.78 -3.91
C THR A 76 -35.22 39.49 -2.56
N ASN A 77 -34.28 39.02 -1.73
CA ASN A 77 -33.95 39.67 -0.46
C ASN A 77 -32.46 40.02 -0.34
N LYS A 78 -32.15 41.27 -0.01
CA LYS A 78 -30.77 41.78 0.13
C LYS A 78 -29.94 41.03 1.19
N LYS A 79 -30.55 40.53 2.27
CA LYS A 79 -29.85 39.77 3.32
C LYS A 79 -29.46 38.37 2.82
N VAL A 80 -30.32 37.74 2.02
CA VAL A 80 -30.07 36.42 1.41
C VAL A 80 -29.03 36.51 0.31
N ILE A 81 -29.12 37.54 -0.56
CA ILE A 81 -28.08 37.86 -1.55
C ILE A 81 -26.72 38.06 -0.86
N LYS A 82 -26.66 38.88 0.20
CA LYS A 82 -25.41 39.08 0.94
C LYS A 82 -24.88 37.76 1.52
N ARG A 83 -25.73 36.87 2.04
CA ARG A 83 -25.28 35.57 2.55
C ARG A 83 -24.63 34.72 1.47
N TYR A 84 -25.24 34.63 0.28
CA TYR A 84 -24.63 33.97 -0.85
C TYR A 84 -23.27 34.59 -1.22
N ASP A 85 -23.20 35.92 -1.33
CA ASP A 85 -21.96 36.62 -1.68
C ASP A 85 -20.84 36.37 -0.64
N ASP A 86 -21.17 36.43 0.65
CA ASP A 86 -20.25 36.13 1.76
C ASP A 86 -19.76 34.66 1.71
N SER A 87 -20.67 33.69 1.53
CA SER A 87 -20.34 32.26 1.46
C SER A 87 -19.50 31.91 0.22
N ILE A 88 -19.85 32.45 -0.95
CA ILE A 88 -19.08 32.29 -2.20
C ILE A 88 -17.68 32.89 -2.05
N TYR A 89 -17.55 34.04 -1.37
CA TYR A 89 -16.25 34.64 -1.09
C TYR A 89 -15.36 33.72 -0.24
N GLN A 90 -15.88 33.15 0.85
CA GLN A 90 -15.10 32.22 1.69
C GLN A 90 -14.74 30.94 0.94
N ALA A 91 -15.68 30.37 0.18
CA ALA A 91 -15.45 29.18 -0.62
C ALA A 91 -14.35 29.38 -1.67
N ARG A 92 -14.37 30.53 -2.37
CA ARG A 92 -13.27 30.94 -3.27
C ARG A 92 -11.96 31.10 -2.51
N LYS A 93 -11.97 31.79 -1.37
CA LYS A 93 -10.77 32.02 -0.56
C LYS A 93 -10.11 30.70 -0.12
N LEU A 94 -10.88 29.73 0.37
CA LEU A 94 -10.36 28.42 0.78
C LEU A 94 -9.64 27.70 -0.37
N LEU A 95 -10.22 27.71 -1.58
CA LEU A 95 -9.59 27.13 -2.77
C LEU A 95 -8.32 27.89 -3.20
N LYS A 96 -8.31 29.22 -3.06
CA LYS A 96 -7.10 30.03 -3.30
C LYS A 96 -5.99 29.72 -2.31
N ASP A 97 -6.32 29.64 -1.03
CA ASP A 97 -5.37 29.36 0.06
C ASP A 97 -4.75 27.96 -0.13
N LYS A 98 -5.55 26.93 -0.45
CA LYS A 98 -5.05 25.59 -0.83
C LYS A 98 -4.06 25.62 -2.01
N ASN A 99 -4.33 26.45 -3.01
CA ASN A 99 -3.48 26.57 -4.19
C ASN A 99 -2.16 27.31 -3.89
N GLU A 100 -2.19 28.40 -3.13
CA GLU A 100 -0.96 29.10 -2.71
C GLU A 100 -0.12 28.20 -1.80
N THR A 101 -0.72 27.44 -0.86
CA THR A 101 -0.01 26.41 -0.09
C THR A 101 0.68 25.38 -1.00
N THR A 102 -0.04 24.82 -1.98
CA THR A 102 0.54 23.89 -2.97
C THR A 102 1.74 24.52 -3.72
N PHE A 103 1.67 25.82 -4.02
CA PHE A 103 2.75 26.55 -4.71
C PHE A 103 3.96 26.83 -3.80
N GLU A 104 3.74 27.27 -2.57
CA GLU A 104 4.80 27.55 -1.59
C GLU A 104 5.55 26.27 -1.20
N GLU A 105 4.83 25.19 -0.92
CA GLU A 105 5.41 23.86 -0.70
C GLU A 105 6.17 23.33 -1.92
N SER A 106 5.81 23.78 -3.13
CA SER A 106 6.50 23.42 -4.37
C SER A 106 7.85 24.14 -4.55
N LYS A 107 8.25 25.06 -3.66
CA LYS A 107 9.55 25.76 -3.73
C LYS A 107 10.71 24.94 -3.16
N ILE A 108 11.89 25.11 -3.75
CA ILE A 108 13.15 24.50 -3.29
C ILE A 108 14.15 25.62 -2.94
N THR A 109 14.50 25.75 -1.66
CA THR A 109 15.37 26.82 -1.15
C THR A 109 16.80 26.78 -1.71
N ASN A 110 17.32 25.59 -2.05
CA ASN A 110 18.65 25.42 -2.62
C ASN A 110 18.61 24.51 -3.86
N LEU A 111 18.02 25.03 -4.95
CA LEU A 111 17.77 24.28 -6.17
C LEU A 111 19.03 23.63 -6.79
N SER A 112 20.19 24.29 -6.71
CA SER A 112 21.45 23.77 -7.26
C SER A 112 22.02 22.58 -6.49
N LYS A 113 21.59 22.34 -5.25
CA LYS A 113 21.98 21.18 -4.42
C LYS A 113 20.84 20.18 -4.22
N ALA A 114 19.67 20.42 -4.80
CA ALA A 114 18.53 19.53 -4.67
C ALA A 114 18.68 18.30 -5.59
N SER A 115 18.31 17.12 -5.09
CA SER A 115 18.35 15.91 -5.89
C SER A 115 17.35 15.96 -7.04
N THR A 116 17.69 15.32 -8.16
CA THR A 116 16.82 15.13 -9.34
C THR A 116 15.43 14.61 -8.97
N ARG A 117 15.35 13.75 -7.94
CA ARG A 117 14.08 13.26 -7.38
C ARG A 117 13.26 14.38 -6.74
N ASN A 118 13.85 15.21 -5.87
CA ASN A 118 13.14 16.33 -5.24
C ASN A 118 12.63 17.32 -6.29
N ILE A 119 13.49 17.67 -7.25
CA ILE A 119 13.12 18.57 -8.36
C ILE A 119 11.96 17.99 -9.17
N THR A 120 12.00 16.71 -9.55
CA THR A 120 10.93 16.02 -10.28
C THR A 120 9.61 15.97 -9.49
N MET A 121 9.64 15.70 -8.18
CA MET A 121 8.44 15.73 -7.33
C MET A 121 7.79 17.11 -7.34
N LYS A 122 8.58 18.18 -7.13
CA LYS A 122 8.09 19.56 -7.12
C LYS A 122 7.59 20.01 -8.50
N VAL A 123 8.20 19.53 -9.59
CA VAL A 123 7.68 19.68 -10.96
C VAL A 123 6.31 19.03 -11.14
N ASN A 124 6.06 17.84 -10.58
CA ASN A 124 4.76 17.19 -10.66
C ASN A 124 3.69 17.90 -9.83
N SER A 125 3.99 18.36 -8.61
CA SER A 125 3.09 19.23 -7.83
C SER A 125 2.69 20.48 -8.61
N LEU A 126 3.64 21.12 -9.31
CA LEU A 126 3.37 22.29 -10.16
C LEU A 126 2.52 21.94 -11.40
N LYS A 127 2.66 20.74 -12.00
CA LYS A 127 1.77 20.28 -13.10
C LYS A 127 0.33 20.09 -12.61
N VAL A 128 0.14 19.47 -11.44
CA VAL A 128 -1.19 19.27 -10.83
C VAL A 128 -1.82 20.63 -10.53
N LEU A 129 -1.06 21.56 -9.92
CA LEU A 129 -1.51 22.92 -9.66
C LEU A 129 -1.87 23.67 -10.95
N SER A 130 -1.07 23.58 -12.02
CA SER A 130 -1.43 24.17 -13.34
C SER A 130 -2.79 23.66 -13.83
N LYS A 131 -3.02 22.35 -13.80
CA LYS A 131 -4.30 21.75 -14.23
C LYS A 131 -5.47 22.16 -13.33
N ARG A 132 -5.25 22.30 -12.01
CA ARG A 132 -6.26 22.80 -11.07
C ARG A 132 -6.62 24.26 -11.37
N LEU A 133 -5.64 25.11 -11.68
CA LEU A 133 -5.84 26.50 -12.12
C LEU A 133 -6.49 26.62 -13.51
N GLU A 134 -6.42 25.59 -14.35
CA GLU A 134 -7.18 25.50 -15.62
C GLU A 134 -8.64 25.10 -15.41
N ILE A 135 -8.92 24.19 -14.46
CA ILE A 135 -10.30 23.76 -14.13
C ILE A 135 -11.04 24.84 -13.35
N GLN A 136 -10.40 25.45 -12.34
CA GLN A 136 -11.01 26.45 -11.47
C GLN A 136 -11.19 27.82 -12.15
N ASP A 137 -10.30 28.13 -13.10
CA ASP A 137 -10.24 29.32 -13.94
C ASP A 137 -10.82 30.60 -13.31
N VAL A 138 -11.71 31.32 -14.00
CA VAL A 138 -12.38 32.53 -13.49
C VAL A 138 -13.55 32.28 -12.53
N ILE A 139 -13.85 31.00 -12.21
CA ILE A 139 -14.88 30.65 -11.21
C ILE A 139 -14.34 30.90 -9.80
N VAL A 140 -13.06 30.61 -9.56
CA VAL A 140 -12.36 30.86 -8.28
C VAL A 140 -11.62 32.20 -8.27
N TYR A 141 -11.01 32.59 -9.39
CA TYR A 141 -10.06 33.70 -9.47
C TYR A 141 -10.55 34.89 -10.29
N ASP A 142 -10.06 36.09 -9.96
CA ASP A 142 -10.12 37.19 -10.92
C ASP A 142 -9.15 36.93 -12.08
N LYS A 143 -9.56 37.24 -13.33
CA LYS A 143 -8.74 36.95 -14.53
C LYS A 143 -7.29 37.48 -14.46
N LYS A 144 -7.08 38.63 -13.81
CA LYS A 144 -5.74 39.21 -13.59
C LYS A 144 -4.92 38.44 -12.54
N GLU A 145 -5.56 38.03 -11.46
CA GLU A 145 -4.98 37.25 -10.38
C GLU A 145 -4.58 35.85 -10.87
N LEU A 146 -5.47 35.19 -11.61
CA LEU A 146 -5.25 33.88 -12.24
C LEU A 146 -4.03 33.89 -13.17
N ASN A 147 -3.95 34.89 -14.06
CA ASN A 147 -2.84 35.01 -15.00
C ASN A 147 -1.51 35.26 -14.28
N ASN A 148 -1.51 36.06 -13.21
CA ASN A 148 -0.34 36.26 -12.37
C ASN A 148 0.10 34.94 -11.71
N PHE A 149 -0.86 34.16 -11.18
CA PHE A 149 -0.54 32.89 -10.52
C PHE A 149 -0.06 31.82 -11.51
N LYS A 150 -0.75 31.63 -12.65
CA LYS A 150 -0.29 30.76 -13.75
C LYS A 150 1.13 31.14 -14.22
N SER A 151 1.48 32.43 -14.21
CA SER A 151 2.84 32.92 -14.50
C SER A 151 3.88 32.54 -13.43
N LYS A 152 3.57 32.73 -12.13
CA LYS A 152 4.44 32.27 -11.01
C LYS A 152 4.77 30.77 -11.14
N VAL A 153 3.74 29.94 -11.31
CA VAL A 153 3.85 28.46 -11.44
C VAL A 153 4.71 28.09 -12.65
N THR A 154 4.46 28.71 -13.81
CA THR A 154 5.21 28.47 -15.05
C THR A 154 6.68 28.85 -14.90
N THR A 155 6.98 29.97 -14.24
CA THR A 155 8.35 30.44 -14.01
C THR A 155 9.12 29.49 -13.09
N LEU A 156 8.51 29.05 -11.99
CA LEU A 156 9.14 28.11 -11.07
C LEU A 156 9.43 26.77 -11.76
N LYS A 157 8.45 26.23 -12.51
CA LYS A 157 8.63 24.99 -13.29
C LYS A 157 9.78 25.10 -14.31
N LYS A 158 9.87 26.21 -15.06
CA LYS A 158 10.99 26.45 -16.00
C LYS A 158 12.36 26.46 -15.31
N SER A 159 12.45 26.92 -14.06
CA SER A 159 13.71 26.89 -13.30
C SER A 159 14.15 25.47 -12.97
N TYR A 160 13.18 24.58 -12.69
CA TYR A 160 13.40 23.17 -12.40
C TYR A 160 13.75 22.38 -13.66
N ASP A 161 13.03 22.59 -14.76
CA ASP A 161 13.34 22.00 -16.07
C ASP A 161 14.78 22.35 -16.50
N LYS A 162 15.22 23.61 -16.29
CA LYS A 162 16.60 24.05 -16.55
C LYS A 162 17.65 23.38 -15.65
N GLN A 163 17.31 23.07 -14.39
CA GLN A 163 18.24 22.40 -13.47
C GLN A 163 18.35 20.90 -13.75
N LEU A 164 17.25 20.23 -14.15
CA LEU A 164 17.27 18.83 -14.58
C LEU A 164 18.15 18.65 -15.83
N ASN A 165 18.04 19.56 -16.80
CA ASN A 165 18.76 19.48 -18.07
C ASN A 165 20.24 19.92 -17.99
N LYS A 166 20.79 20.19 -16.79
CA LYS A 166 22.22 20.48 -16.61
C LYS A 166 23.10 19.23 -16.48
N SER A 167 22.52 18.05 -16.21
CA SER A 167 23.30 16.84 -15.98
C SER A 167 23.97 16.26 -17.24
N ASP A 168 23.52 16.64 -18.44
CA ASP A 168 24.02 16.10 -19.71
C ASP A 168 25.20 16.90 -20.31
N SER A 169 25.73 17.91 -19.61
CA SER A 169 26.74 18.85 -20.17
C SER A 169 28.05 18.98 -19.37
N GLU A 170 28.27 18.21 -18.31
CA GLU A 170 29.49 18.29 -17.47
C GLU A 170 30.17 16.92 -17.26
N SER A 171 29.92 15.94 -18.14
CA SER A 171 30.60 14.63 -18.13
C SER A 171 31.73 14.53 -19.16
N ASP A 172 32.65 15.49 -19.14
CA ASP A 172 33.94 15.38 -19.83
C ASP A 172 35.06 15.96 -18.96
N GLN A 173 36.12 15.16 -18.72
CA GLN A 173 37.28 15.41 -17.84
C GLN A 173 36.94 15.44 -16.32
N LYS A 174 37.51 14.61 -15.44
CA LYS A 174 38.92 14.15 -15.36
C LYS A 174 39.08 13.01 -14.32
N SER A 175 40.09 12.17 -14.51
CA SER A 175 40.35 10.94 -13.72
C SER A 175 40.85 11.12 -12.27
N GLU A 176 40.76 10.01 -11.54
CA GLU A 176 41.65 9.51 -10.46
C GLU A 176 41.61 10.11 -9.04
N SER A 177 41.08 9.30 -8.11
CA SER A 177 41.79 8.81 -6.91
C SER A 177 40.95 7.75 -6.18
N ALA A 178 41.57 6.66 -5.71
CA ALA A 178 40.86 5.54 -5.08
C ALA A 178 40.89 5.59 -3.54
N ALA A 179 39.75 5.32 -2.88
CA ALA A 179 39.71 4.80 -1.50
C ALA A 179 38.37 4.12 -1.17
N THR A 180 38.47 2.87 -0.71
CA THR A 180 37.54 2.13 0.18
C THR A 180 36.03 2.08 -0.13
N LYS A 181 35.57 0.87 -0.51
CA LYS A 181 34.13 0.52 -0.57
C LYS A 181 33.50 0.44 0.82
N VAL A 182 32.39 1.15 1.02
CA VAL A 182 31.27 0.71 1.89
C VAL A 182 30.07 0.56 0.96
N ASN A 183 29.43 -0.61 0.98
CA ASN A 183 28.40 -0.97 0.01
C ASN A 183 27.01 -0.58 0.54
N GLU A 184 26.70 0.72 0.60
CA GLU A 184 25.34 1.18 0.85
C GLU A 184 24.46 0.85 -0.37
N GLN A 185 23.40 0.09 -0.13
CA GLN A 185 22.39 -0.22 -1.14
C GLN A 185 21.60 1.08 -1.45
N PRO A 186 21.44 1.48 -2.72
CA PRO A 186 20.86 2.78 -3.05
C PRO A 186 19.41 2.92 -2.58
N ASP A 187 19.05 4.12 -2.12
CA ASP A 187 17.73 4.54 -1.62
C ASP A 187 16.63 4.38 -2.70
N GLN A 188 16.20 3.14 -2.86
CA GLN A 188 15.23 2.70 -3.85
C GLN A 188 13.87 3.26 -3.47
N THR A 189 13.36 4.20 -4.25
CA THR A 189 12.36 5.13 -3.75
C THR A 189 11.19 5.26 -4.75
N MET A 190 9.96 5.22 -4.24
CA MET A 190 8.72 4.94 -4.98
C MET A 190 8.59 5.65 -6.34
N ASP A 191 8.23 4.91 -7.40
CA ASP A 191 8.14 5.41 -8.79
C ASP A 191 6.74 5.17 -9.38
N PHE A 192 5.93 6.22 -9.41
CA PHE A 192 4.58 6.20 -9.95
C PHE A 192 4.50 5.92 -11.45
N SER A 193 5.53 6.24 -12.24
CA SER A 193 5.52 6.01 -13.69
C SER A 193 5.62 4.51 -13.98
N LYS A 194 6.46 3.81 -13.22
CA LYS A 194 6.56 2.34 -13.24
C LYS A 194 5.30 1.67 -12.69
N ILE A 195 4.78 2.13 -11.54
CA ILE A 195 3.56 1.59 -10.92
C ILE A 195 2.36 1.65 -11.89
N LYS A 196 2.20 2.76 -12.63
CA LYS A 196 1.17 2.90 -13.68
C LYS A 196 1.32 1.93 -14.86
N GLN A 197 2.54 1.44 -15.11
CA GLN A 197 2.85 0.45 -16.15
C GLN A 197 2.81 -1.00 -15.61
N GLY A 198 2.43 -1.22 -14.34
CA GLY A 198 2.50 -2.52 -13.70
C GLY A 198 3.91 -2.98 -13.33
N ASP A 199 4.90 -2.08 -13.34
CA ASP A 199 6.23 -2.32 -12.80
C ASP A 199 6.29 -1.79 -11.36
N TYR A 200 6.24 -2.70 -10.39
CA TYR A 200 6.32 -2.38 -8.96
C TYR A 200 7.75 -2.56 -8.42
N THR A 201 8.79 -2.61 -9.28
CA THR A 201 10.19 -2.71 -8.82
C THR A 201 10.59 -1.61 -7.83
N SER A 202 9.97 -0.43 -7.88
CA SER A 202 10.22 0.67 -6.93
C SER A 202 9.58 0.48 -5.55
N LEU A 203 8.68 -0.50 -5.41
CA LEU A 203 7.96 -0.85 -4.19
C LEU A 203 8.46 -2.15 -3.55
N LEU A 204 9.41 -2.85 -4.17
CA LEU A 204 9.99 -4.09 -3.63
C LEU A 204 10.58 -3.87 -2.24
N GLY A 205 10.41 -4.87 -1.38
CA GLY A 205 10.80 -4.82 0.02
C GLY A 205 9.68 -5.31 0.93
N ASN A 206 9.93 -5.26 2.24
CA ASN A 206 8.98 -5.75 3.23
C ASN A 206 8.03 -4.63 3.66
N TRP A 207 6.76 -5.00 3.83
CA TRP A 207 5.67 -4.09 4.17
C TRP A 207 4.88 -4.63 5.37
N LYS A 208 4.71 -3.82 6.41
CA LYS A 208 4.05 -4.19 7.67
C LYS A 208 2.72 -3.45 7.81
N GLU A 209 1.63 -4.17 8.11
CA GLU A 209 0.37 -3.54 8.52
C GLU A 209 0.55 -2.84 9.88
N VAL A 210 0.41 -1.52 9.91
CA VAL A 210 0.66 -0.68 11.09
C VAL A 210 -0.60 -0.04 11.67
N ALA A 211 -1.67 0.03 10.88
CA ALA A 211 -2.98 0.47 11.34
C ALA A 211 -4.06 -0.10 10.42
N THR A 212 -5.25 -0.27 10.98
CA THR A 212 -6.48 -0.58 10.25
C THR A 212 -7.60 0.36 10.68
N SER A 213 -8.59 0.59 9.83
CA SER A 213 -9.82 1.29 10.21
C SER A 213 -11.03 0.52 9.71
N ALA A 214 -12.10 0.45 10.50
CA ALA A 214 -13.31 -0.26 10.16
C ALA A 214 -14.55 0.46 10.65
N ASN A 215 -15.63 0.45 9.87
CA ASN A 215 -16.94 0.87 10.36
C ASN A 215 -17.59 -0.28 11.13
N HIS A 216 -17.85 -0.10 12.42
CA HIS A 216 -18.53 -1.10 13.24
C HIS A 216 -20.06 -1.00 13.19
N HIS A 217 -20.60 -0.07 12.38
CA HIS A 217 -22.03 0.21 12.24
C HIS A 217 -22.77 0.53 13.56
N ASP A 218 -22.04 1.01 14.56
CA ASP A 218 -22.54 1.38 15.90
C ASP A 218 -22.93 2.88 16.01
N GLY A 219 -22.90 3.61 14.90
CA GLY A 219 -23.18 5.04 14.83
C GLY A 219 -22.00 5.96 15.12
N ALA A 220 -20.83 5.42 15.52
CA ALA A 220 -19.64 6.23 15.80
C ALA A 220 -18.74 6.47 14.57
N GLY A 221 -19.03 5.83 13.44
CA GLY A 221 -18.23 5.94 12.22
C GLY A 221 -17.12 4.90 12.13
N ASP A 222 -16.06 5.22 11.37
CA ASP A 222 -14.90 4.36 11.23
C ASP A 222 -14.00 4.49 12.47
N LYS A 223 -13.49 3.38 13.01
CA LYS A 223 -12.58 3.38 14.16
C LYS A 223 -11.23 2.79 13.79
N TRP A 224 -10.18 3.53 14.13
CA TRP A 224 -8.82 3.09 13.95
C TRP A 224 -8.38 2.09 15.03
N SER A 225 -7.61 1.09 14.59
CA SER A 225 -6.87 0.16 15.44
C SER A 225 -5.40 0.19 15.05
N VAL A 226 -4.51 0.19 16.05
CA VAL A 226 -3.06 0.15 15.86
C VAL A 226 -2.59 -1.28 15.63
N GLY A 227 -1.70 -1.46 14.65
CA GLY A 227 -1.21 -2.74 14.19
C GLY A 227 -2.18 -3.44 13.25
N GLY A 228 -1.83 -4.69 12.93
CA GLY A 228 -2.53 -5.55 12.00
C GLY A 228 -1.78 -6.86 11.79
N THR A 229 -2.40 -7.80 11.11
CA THR A 229 -1.87 -9.15 10.86
C THR A 229 -1.80 -9.52 9.38
N HIS A 230 -2.33 -8.67 8.50
CA HIS A 230 -2.25 -8.91 7.06
C HIS A 230 -0.85 -8.57 6.53
N GLN A 231 -0.46 -9.26 5.47
CA GLN A 231 0.84 -9.09 4.83
C GLN A 231 0.66 -8.62 3.40
N LEU A 232 1.24 -7.47 3.09
CA LEU A 232 1.33 -6.97 1.74
C LEU A 232 2.53 -7.60 1.02
N THR A 233 2.23 -8.43 0.02
CA THR A 233 3.21 -8.98 -0.91
C THR A 233 3.35 -8.05 -2.10
N VAL A 234 4.59 -7.68 -2.44
CA VAL A 234 4.91 -6.87 -3.62
C VAL A 234 5.95 -7.62 -4.46
N SER A 235 5.57 -8.01 -5.67
CA SER A 235 6.46 -8.56 -6.70
C SER A 235 6.75 -7.49 -7.76
N LYS A 236 7.52 -7.83 -8.82
CA LYS A 236 7.74 -6.91 -9.95
C LYS A 236 6.44 -6.51 -10.65
N ASN A 237 5.44 -7.37 -10.70
CA ASN A 237 4.24 -7.25 -11.55
C ASN A 237 2.91 -7.37 -10.80
N GLN A 238 2.94 -7.64 -9.49
CA GLN A 238 1.74 -7.78 -8.67
C GLN A 238 1.93 -7.19 -7.26
N ILE A 239 0.86 -6.63 -6.71
CA ILE A 239 0.70 -6.34 -5.28
C ILE A 239 -0.46 -7.17 -4.74
N SER A 240 -0.39 -7.68 -3.52
CA SER A 240 -1.44 -8.50 -2.93
C SER A 240 -1.46 -8.41 -1.41
N ASP A 241 -2.63 -8.20 -0.79
CA ASP A 241 -2.84 -8.36 0.65
C ASP A 241 -3.23 -9.80 1.05
N GLY A 242 -3.59 -10.63 0.06
CA GLY A 242 -4.13 -11.98 0.23
C GLY A 242 -5.61 -12.13 -0.18
N PHE A 243 -6.38 -11.05 -0.20
CA PHE A 243 -7.79 -11.00 -0.63
C PHE A 243 -7.96 -10.32 -1.99
N MET A 244 -7.12 -9.33 -2.27
CA MET A 244 -7.10 -8.50 -3.46
C MET A 244 -5.72 -8.59 -4.11
N LYS A 245 -5.69 -8.73 -5.44
CA LYS A 245 -4.49 -8.67 -6.26
C LYS A 245 -4.56 -7.44 -7.17
N PHE A 246 -3.47 -6.68 -7.25
CA PHE A 246 -3.33 -5.53 -8.13
C PHE A 246 -2.18 -5.75 -9.12
N SER A 247 -2.46 -5.66 -10.42
CA SER A 247 -1.48 -5.88 -11.49
C SER A 247 -1.76 -4.97 -12.68
N GLY A 248 -0.81 -4.08 -12.99
CA GLY A 248 -0.94 -3.07 -14.05
C GLY A 248 -2.20 -2.22 -13.88
N GLU A 249 -3.10 -2.34 -14.84
CA GLU A 249 -4.36 -1.60 -14.90
C GLU A 249 -5.55 -2.36 -14.27
N HIS A 250 -5.30 -3.43 -13.50
CA HIS A 250 -6.36 -4.33 -13.01
C HIS A 250 -6.27 -4.62 -11.50
N ILE A 251 -7.44 -4.63 -10.84
CA ILE A 251 -7.64 -5.24 -9.51
C ILE A 251 -8.47 -6.52 -9.69
N THR A 252 -8.03 -7.61 -9.09
CA THR A 252 -8.73 -8.89 -9.04
C THR A 252 -9.04 -9.27 -7.59
N ALA A 253 -10.30 -9.60 -7.30
CA ALA A 253 -10.77 -10.09 -6.02
C ALA A 253 -12.00 -10.99 -6.25
N ASN A 254 -12.17 -12.05 -5.46
CA ASN A 254 -13.28 -13.03 -5.61
C ASN A 254 -13.49 -13.53 -7.05
N ASP A 255 -12.39 -13.87 -7.74
CA ASP A 255 -12.34 -14.30 -9.15
C ASP A 255 -12.91 -13.31 -10.18
N GLN A 256 -13.23 -12.09 -9.76
CA GLN A 256 -13.66 -10.99 -10.61
C GLN A 256 -12.53 -9.99 -10.79
N THR A 257 -12.46 -9.35 -11.97
CA THR A 257 -11.44 -8.35 -12.29
C THR A 257 -12.10 -7.05 -12.72
N GLY A 258 -11.66 -5.94 -12.12
CA GLY A 258 -12.03 -4.59 -12.50
C GLY A 258 -10.82 -3.82 -13.03
N SER A 259 -11.01 -3.03 -14.08
CA SER A 259 -9.98 -2.08 -14.52
C SER A 259 -9.87 -0.90 -13.56
N VAL A 260 -8.69 -0.30 -13.48
CA VAL A 260 -8.40 0.83 -12.60
C VAL A 260 -8.14 2.10 -13.39
N ALA A 261 -8.41 3.25 -12.78
CA ALA A 261 -7.98 4.56 -13.30
C ALA A 261 -7.04 5.22 -12.28
N PHE A 262 -5.82 5.55 -12.71
CA PHE A 262 -4.83 6.23 -11.86
C PHE A 262 -5.09 7.74 -11.76
N LYS A 263 -5.04 8.28 -10.54
CA LYS A 263 -5.05 9.72 -10.25
C LYS A 263 -3.88 10.08 -9.35
N GLU A 264 -3.04 11.00 -9.79
CA GLU A 264 -1.93 11.55 -8.99
C GLU A 264 -2.32 12.94 -8.47
N GLU A 265 -2.34 13.10 -7.15
CA GLU A 265 -2.80 14.30 -6.44
C GLU A 265 -2.08 14.38 -5.08
N GLY A 266 -1.69 15.57 -4.62
CA GLY A 266 -1.00 15.73 -3.32
C GLY A 266 0.36 15.01 -3.19
N GLY A 267 0.96 14.52 -4.29
CA GLY A 267 2.15 13.66 -4.23
C GLY A 267 1.84 12.19 -3.91
N VAL A 268 0.56 11.81 -3.88
CA VAL A 268 0.05 10.45 -3.73
C VAL A 268 -0.41 9.95 -5.09
N LEU A 269 -0.10 8.70 -5.42
CA LEU A 269 -0.76 8.02 -6.53
C LEU A 269 -1.93 7.23 -5.94
N THR A 270 -3.14 7.54 -6.39
CA THR A 270 -4.35 6.81 -6.03
C THR A 270 -4.88 6.06 -7.24
N THR A 271 -5.59 4.97 -7.00
CA THR A 271 -6.38 4.33 -8.05
C THR A 271 -7.65 3.72 -7.49
N ASN A 272 -8.69 3.70 -8.31
CA ASN A 272 -10.02 3.22 -7.92
C ASN A 272 -10.51 2.18 -8.92
N SER A 273 -11.19 1.15 -8.42
CA SER A 273 -11.89 0.15 -9.22
C SER A 273 -13.13 -0.37 -8.50
N SER A 274 -14.03 -0.99 -9.25
CA SER A 274 -15.15 -1.76 -8.69
C SER A 274 -15.01 -3.21 -9.14
N VAL A 275 -14.93 -4.12 -8.19
CA VAL A 275 -14.85 -5.57 -8.40
C VAL A 275 -16.06 -6.21 -7.75
N GLY A 276 -17.01 -6.63 -8.58
CA GLY A 276 -18.33 -7.06 -8.12
C GLY A 276 -19.05 -5.93 -7.38
N ALA A 277 -19.49 -6.23 -6.15
CA ALA A 277 -20.14 -5.28 -5.26
C ALA A 277 -19.17 -4.41 -4.43
N THR A 278 -17.86 -4.64 -4.52
CA THR A 278 -16.84 -3.95 -3.71
C THR A 278 -16.09 -2.92 -4.53
N ALA A 279 -16.15 -1.65 -4.13
CA ALA A 279 -15.23 -0.64 -4.62
C ALA A 279 -13.92 -0.69 -3.81
N TYR A 280 -12.80 -0.70 -4.54
CA TYR A 280 -11.45 -0.64 -4.00
C TYR A 280 -10.83 0.72 -4.32
N ASN A 281 -10.19 1.33 -3.32
CA ASN A 281 -9.27 2.44 -3.49
C ASN A 281 -7.89 1.99 -2.98
N LEU A 282 -6.87 2.11 -3.84
CA LEU A 282 -5.47 1.88 -3.48
C LEU A 282 -4.73 3.20 -3.50
N SER A 283 -3.94 3.49 -2.48
CA SER A 283 -3.18 4.73 -2.36
C SER A 283 -1.71 4.46 -2.04
N PHE A 284 -0.82 4.96 -2.89
CA PHE A 284 0.63 4.87 -2.79
C PHE A 284 1.18 6.20 -2.26
N TYR A 285 1.63 6.19 -1.01
CA TYR A 285 2.19 7.33 -0.29
C TYR A 285 3.72 7.23 -0.22
N PRO A 286 4.49 8.03 -0.97
CA PRO A 286 5.93 8.10 -0.80
C PRO A 286 6.31 8.60 0.60
N LYS A 287 7.51 8.26 1.06
CA LYS A 287 8.08 8.84 2.28
C LYS A 287 8.05 10.38 2.26
N GLY A 288 7.64 10.96 3.38
CA GLY A 288 7.49 12.40 3.59
C GLY A 288 6.11 12.99 3.24
N ILE A 289 5.17 12.21 2.69
CA ILE A 289 3.79 12.67 2.45
C ILE A 289 2.89 12.30 3.63
N GLU A 290 2.25 13.28 4.26
CA GLU A 290 1.38 13.03 5.42
C GLU A 290 0.04 12.40 5.01
N MET A 291 -0.48 11.49 5.84
CA MET A 291 -1.88 11.07 5.75
C MET A 291 -2.75 12.12 6.44
N THR A 292 -3.49 12.93 5.67
CA THR A 292 -4.30 14.01 6.25
C THR A 292 -5.62 13.49 6.80
N GLU A 293 -6.16 14.18 7.81
CA GLU A 293 -7.53 13.90 8.29
C GLU A 293 -8.58 14.11 7.18
N SER A 294 -8.29 14.96 6.19
CA SER A 294 -9.12 15.13 5.00
C SER A 294 -9.23 13.85 4.16
N ASP A 295 -8.15 13.09 4.03
CA ASP A 295 -8.16 11.89 3.19
C ASP A 295 -8.73 10.67 3.92
N TRP A 296 -8.48 10.58 5.24
CA TRP A 296 -8.66 9.33 6.01
C TRP A 296 -9.54 9.42 7.26
N GLY A 297 -10.17 10.58 7.51
CA GLY A 297 -11.04 10.79 8.69
C GLY A 297 -10.30 11.37 9.90
N PRO A 298 -11.01 11.71 10.99
CA PRO A 298 -10.37 12.11 12.25
C PRO A 298 -9.58 10.94 12.85
N ASP A 299 -8.72 11.25 13.82
CA ASP A 299 -8.02 10.28 14.68
C ASP A 299 -7.11 9.27 13.93
N VAL A 300 -6.54 9.66 12.79
CA VAL A 300 -5.51 8.88 12.08
C VAL A 300 -4.36 8.57 13.06
N PRO A 301 -3.98 7.29 13.27
CA PRO A 301 -3.01 6.92 14.29
C PRO A 301 -1.63 7.55 14.10
N THR A 302 -1.16 8.26 15.12
CA THR A 302 0.18 8.88 15.16
C THR A 302 1.35 7.90 15.15
N VAL A 303 1.06 6.59 15.25
CA VAL A 303 2.02 5.51 15.04
C VAL A 303 2.41 5.34 13.58
N ILE A 304 1.59 5.85 12.64
CA ILE A 304 1.86 5.78 11.21
C ILE A 304 3.02 6.71 10.87
N ASP A 305 4.13 6.12 10.46
CA ASP A 305 5.39 6.80 10.23
C ASP A 305 5.43 7.46 8.85
N ASN A 306 5.17 8.77 8.84
CA ASN A 306 5.26 9.59 7.64
C ASN A 306 6.66 9.60 6.99
N SER A 307 7.73 9.17 7.68
CA SER A 307 9.08 9.05 7.11
C SER A 307 9.30 7.80 6.25
N LYS A 308 8.33 6.88 6.20
CA LYS A 308 8.36 5.67 5.37
C LYS A 308 7.44 5.79 4.16
N ASP A 309 7.75 5.02 3.12
CA ASP A 309 6.79 4.73 2.07
C ASP A 309 5.61 3.96 2.70
N ARG A 310 4.38 4.36 2.38
CA ARG A 310 3.13 3.72 2.83
C ARG A 310 2.28 3.30 1.64
N PHE A 311 1.58 2.18 1.79
CA PHE A 311 0.59 1.68 0.85
C PHE A 311 -0.72 1.45 1.60
N ILE A 312 -1.82 1.96 1.07
CA ILE A 312 -3.11 1.93 1.74
C ILE A 312 -4.13 1.27 0.83
N ILE A 313 -4.87 0.32 1.40
CA ILE A 313 -5.96 -0.38 0.74
C ILE A 313 -7.24 0.02 1.46
N ARG A 314 -8.26 0.44 0.71
CA ARG A 314 -9.60 0.70 1.23
C ARG A 314 -10.62 -0.09 0.42
N SER A 315 -11.52 -0.79 1.10
CA SER A 315 -12.62 -1.56 0.49
C SER A 315 -13.99 -1.09 1.01
N SER A 316 -14.98 -1.00 0.12
CA SER A 316 -16.27 -0.37 0.44
C SER A 316 -17.23 -1.21 1.29
N GLY A 317 -16.94 -2.49 1.55
CA GLY A 317 -17.86 -3.42 2.23
C GLY A 317 -18.21 -2.99 3.67
N SER A 318 -17.18 -2.86 4.51
CA SER A 318 -17.28 -2.33 5.88
C SER A 318 -16.48 -1.04 6.06
N ASN A 319 -16.25 -0.33 4.94
CA ASN A 319 -15.31 0.79 4.84
C ASN A 319 -13.91 0.45 5.39
N TYR A 320 -13.46 -0.78 5.16
CA TYR A 320 -12.24 -1.31 5.78
C TYR A 320 -11.00 -0.72 5.12
N VAL A 321 -10.12 -0.12 5.94
CA VAL A 321 -8.84 0.49 5.54
C VAL A 321 -7.70 -0.29 6.17
N GLN A 322 -6.65 -0.53 5.40
CA GLN A 322 -5.40 -1.17 5.82
C GLN A 322 -4.22 -0.28 5.45
N VAL A 323 -3.37 0.08 6.41
CA VAL A 323 -2.19 0.92 6.20
C VAL A 323 -0.95 0.07 6.37
N PHE A 324 -0.17 -0.05 5.30
CA PHE A 324 1.11 -0.76 5.28
C PHE A 324 2.27 0.23 5.22
N GLU A 325 3.27 0.05 6.08
CA GLU A 325 4.56 0.77 6.04
C GLU A 325 5.66 -0.10 5.44
N ARG A 326 6.47 0.48 4.56
CA ARG A 326 7.69 -0.16 4.06
C ARG A 326 8.77 -0.12 5.13
N ILE A 327 9.19 -1.29 5.60
CA ILE A 327 10.22 -1.41 6.64
C ILE A 327 11.60 -1.57 5.99
N ASN A 328 12.51 -0.65 6.31
CA ASN A 328 13.92 -0.78 5.98
C ASN A 328 14.57 -1.79 6.93
N SER A 329 15.47 -2.64 6.42
CA SER A 329 16.15 -3.71 7.17
C SER A 329 17.14 -3.23 8.25
N SER A 330 17.00 -2.01 8.76
CA SER A 330 17.95 -1.34 9.66
C SER A 330 17.28 -0.59 10.83
N SER A 331 15.95 -0.70 10.98
CA SER A 331 15.21 -0.04 12.05
C SER A 331 14.09 -0.94 12.59
N ILE A 332 14.48 -1.97 13.34
CA ILE A 332 13.63 -2.60 14.35
C ILE A 332 14.20 -2.13 15.69
N ASP A 333 13.51 -1.19 16.34
CA ASP A 333 13.85 -0.84 17.73
C ASP A 333 13.50 -2.00 18.65
N GLU A 334 14.53 -2.65 19.19
CA GLU A 334 14.38 -3.58 20.31
C GLU A 334 13.97 -2.82 21.58
N GLN A 335 12.78 -3.10 22.11
CA GLN A 335 12.57 -3.07 23.55
C GLN A 335 11.81 -4.29 24.04
N ASN A 336 12.50 -5.08 24.88
CA ASN A 336 12.05 -6.30 25.55
C ASN A 336 11.77 -7.48 24.59
N THR A 337 12.46 -8.62 24.66
CA THR A 337 13.14 -9.25 25.81
C THR A 337 14.40 -10.02 25.41
N SER A 338 15.35 -10.12 26.34
CA SER A 338 16.60 -10.89 26.23
C SER A 338 16.41 -12.35 25.80
N GLY A 339 17.14 -12.78 24.76
CA GLY A 339 17.30 -14.21 24.43
C GLY A 339 18.07 -14.42 23.13
N ARG A 340 19.26 -15.05 23.20
CA ARG A 340 20.08 -15.45 22.03
C ARG A 340 19.25 -16.24 20.99
N SER A 341 19.32 -15.86 19.72
CA SER A 341 19.27 -16.77 18.56
C SER A 341 19.75 -16.04 17.30
N ASN A 342 20.20 -16.79 16.29
CA ASN A 342 20.65 -16.24 15.01
C ASN A 342 19.50 -15.60 14.19
N ASP A 343 19.87 -14.79 13.21
CA ASP A 343 18.97 -14.03 12.33
C ASP A 343 18.21 -14.96 11.35
N ILE A 344 17.18 -15.64 11.88
CA ILE A 344 16.32 -16.56 11.14
C ILE A 344 15.20 -15.76 10.49
N SER A 345 15.32 -15.51 9.18
CA SER A 345 14.20 -15.01 8.37
C SER A 345 12.98 -15.92 8.54
N GLU A 346 11.85 -15.35 8.98
CA GLU A 346 10.61 -16.11 9.18
C GLU A 346 10.09 -16.71 7.85
N MET A 347 9.59 -17.95 7.92
CA MET A 347 9.09 -18.73 6.78
C MET A 347 7.89 -18.05 6.10
N ASN A 348 8.03 -17.74 4.81
CA ASN A 348 6.98 -17.12 3.99
C ASN A 348 6.37 -18.14 3.03
N THR A 349 5.19 -18.66 3.37
CA THR A 349 4.48 -19.67 2.56
C THR A 349 4.05 -19.15 1.19
N LYS A 350 3.77 -17.84 1.03
CA LYS A 350 3.38 -17.26 -0.26
C LYS A 350 4.54 -17.32 -1.27
N GLN A 351 5.78 -17.07 -0.84
CA GLN A 351 6.98 -17.24 -1.69
C GLN A 351 7.19 -18.72 -2.06
N ILE A 352 7.07 -19.62 -1.08
CA ILE A 352 7.27 -21.06 -1.26
C ILE A 352 6.22 -21.64 -2.24
N GLN A 353 4.99 -21.12 -2.24
CA GLN A 353 3.94 -21.45 -3.21
C GLN A 353 4.26 -21.04 -4.65
N GLU A 354 5.10 -20.03 -4.85
CA GLU A 354 5.59 -19.58 -6.16
C GLU A 354 6.91 -20.30 -6.55
N GLY A 355 7.48 -21.09 -5.65
CA GLY A 355 8.76 -21.79 -5.83
C GLY A 355 10.00 -20.99 -5.36
N ASP A 356 9.81 -19.84 -4.69
CA ASP A 356 10.88 -19.08 -4.04
C ASP A 356 11.07 -19.54 -2.60
N TYR A 357 12.24 -20.11 -2.33
CA TYR A 357 12.63 -20.65 -1.03
C TYR A 357 13.53 -19.72 -0.23
N SER A 358 13.69 -18.46 -0.64
CA SER A 358 14.58 -17.49 0.02
C SER A 358 14.30 -17.31 1.51
N SER A 359 13.03 -17.31 1.94
CA SER A 359 12.64 -17.18 3.36
C SER A 359 13.07 -18.37 4.22
N ILE A 360 13.21 -19.55 3.61
CA ILE A 360 13.62 -20.81 4.27
C ILE A 360 15.04 -21.24 3.89
N LYS A 361 15.83 -20.35 3.29
CA LYS A 361 17.24 -20.58 2.95
C LYS A 361 18.05 -21.03 4.18
N GLY A 362 18.95 -21.99 3.96
CA GLY A 362 19.81 -22.56 4.99
C GLY A 362 19.72 -24.08 5.07
N GLU A 363 20.34 -24.64 6.12
CA GLU A 363 20.26 -26.06 6.43
C GLU A 363 19.09 -26.33 7.38
N TRP A 364 18.33 -27.39 7.12
CA TRP A 364 17.29 -27.90 8.01
C TRP A 364 17.59 -29.34 8.37
N LYS A 365 17.28 -29.74 9.60
CA LYS A 365 17.55 -31.10 10.10
C LYS A 365 16.40 -31.61 10.95
N ASN A 366 16.03 -32.87 10.79
CA ASN A 366 15.04 -33.53 11.65
C ASN A 366 15.68 -34.37 12.76
N GLY A 367 14.85 -34.87 13.69
CA GLY A 367 15.28 -35.72 14.80
C GLY A 367 15.87 -37.06 14.39
N ARG A 368 15.67 -37.50 13.15
CA ARG A 368 16.29 -38.70 12.53
C ARG A 368 17.64 -38.42 11.85
N GLY A 369 18.10 -37.17 11.86
CA GLY A 369 19.39 -36.78 11.29
C GLY A 369 19.39 -36.57 9.78
N LYS A 370 18.23 -36.68 9.11
CA LYS A 370 18.07 -36.30 7.70
C LYS A 370 18.16 -34.78 7.56
N LYS A 371 18.55 -34.30 6.37
CA LYS A 371 18.73 -32.87 6.09
C LYS A 371 17.99 -32.40 4.84
N ILE A 372 17.66 -31.11 4.84
CA ILE A 372 17.25 -30.35 3.66
C ILE A 372 18.19 -29.14 3.54
N SER A 373 18.89 -29.03 2.42
CA SER A 373 19.74 -27.89 2.07
C SER A 373 18.99 -26.97 1.13
N VAL A 374 18.81 -25.70 1.50
CA VAL A 374 17.90 -24.77 0.79
C VAL A 374 18.65 -23.55 0.27
N THR A 375 18.55 -23.31 -1.03
CA THR A 375 18.96 -22.05 -1.71
C THR A 375 17.73 -21.19 -1.99
N THR A 376 17.86 -20.13 -2.81
CA THR A 376 16.70 -19.32 -3.25
C THR A 376 15.74 -20.13 -4.12
N ASP A 377 16.25 -20.93 -5.06
CA ASP A 377 15.41 -21.59 -6.07
C ASP A 377 15.30 -23.12 -5.88
N ILE A 378 16.16 -23.72 -5.04
CA ILE A 378 16.30 -25.18 -4.91
C ILE A 378 16.32 -25.64 -3.45
N MET A 379 15.46 -26.60 -3.11
CA MET A 379 15.60 -27.45 -1.92
C MET A 379 16.22 -28.79 -2.30
N LYS A 380 17.22 -29.28 -1.55
CA LYS A 380 17.85 -30.59 -1.74
C LYS A 380 17.67 -31.45 -0.50
N PHE A 381 17.11 -32.64 -0.66
CA PHE A 381 16.79 -33.57 0.41
C PHE A 381 17.86 -34.68 0.42
N THR A 382 18.44 -34.97 1.59
CA THR A 382 19.28 -36.18 1.73
C THR A 382 18.44 -37.46 1.64
N ASP A 383 17.17 -37.35 2.03
CA ASP A 383 16.19 -38.43 2.03
C ASP A 383 14.80 -37.81 2.09
N ILE A 384 13.92 -38.22 1.19
CA ILE A 384 12.49 -37.88 1.22
C ILE A 384 11.77 -39.03 1.94
N THR A 385 11.22 -38.74 3.12
CA THR A 385 10.79 -39.75 4.11
C THR A 385 9.73 -40.70 3.55
N GLY A 386 10.10 -41.96 3.34
CA GLY A 386 9.23 -43.00 2.76
C GLY A 386 9.59 -43.38 1.33
N VAL A 387 10.27 -42.50 0.59
CA VAL A 387 10.95 -42.84 -0.68
C VAL A 387 12.34 -43.44 -0.39
N ASN A 388 12.99 -43.05 0.72
CA ASN A 388 14.34 -43.49 1.13
C ASN A 388 15.44 -43.13 0.13
N GLN A 389 15.24 -42.06 -0.63
CA GLN A 389 16.14 -41.57 -1.67
C GLN A 389 16.30 -40.06 -1.56
N GLY A 390 17.47 -39.56 -1.97
CA GLY A 390 17.69 -38.14 -2.14
C GLY A 390 16.91 -37.59 -3.33
N GLY A 391 16.60 -36.31 -3.28
CA GLY A 391 15.87 -35.62 -4.35
C GLY A 391 16.03 -34.11 -4.23
N SER A 392 15.48 -33.37 -5.18
CA SER A 392 15.44 -31.91 -5.14
C SER A 392 14.12 -31.36 -5.62
N VAL A 393 13.76 -30.17 -5.16
CA VAL A 393 12.68 -29.38 -5.72
C VAL A 393 13.25 -28.07 -6.21
N GLU A 394 13.05 -27.76 -7.50
CA GLU A 394 13.43 -26.50 -8.14
C GLU A 394 12.16 -25.80 -8.63
N GLY A 395 11.89 -24.58 -8.17
CA GLY A 395 10.59 -23.93 -8.36
C GLY A 395 9.46 -24.82 -7.79
N LEU A 396 8.48 -25.21 -8.60
CA LEU A 396 7.45 -26.19 -8.21
C LEU A 396 7.67 -27.59 -8.83
N LYS A 397 8.89 -27.90 -9.27
CA LYS A 397 9.22 -29.18 -9.91
C LYS A 397 10.06 -30.04 -8.99
N ILE A 398 9.53 -31.20 -8.58
CA ILE A 398 10.30 -32.22 -7.86
C ILE A 398 11.06 -33.12 -8.84
N ASP A 399 12.27 -33.49 -8.46
CA ASP A 399 13.12 -34.46 -9.15
C ASP A 399 13.67 -35.49 -8.16
N ILE A 400 13.51 -36.77 -8.50
CA ILE A 400 14.01 -37.91 -7.73
C ILE A 400 14.83 -38.79 -8.69
N PRO A 401 16.16 -38.55 -8.83
CA PRO A 401 16.97 -39.14 -9.90
C PRO A 401 16.92 -40.67 -9.97
N GLU A 402 16.91 -41.34 -8.81
CA GLU A 402 16.84 -42.80 -8.73
C GLU A 402 15.47 -43.37 -9.20
N MET A 403 14.42 -42.54 -9.24
CA MET A 403 13.11 -42.87 -9.82
C MET A 403 12.97 -42.50 -11.30
N ASN A 404 14.00 -41.90 -11.91
CA ASN A 404 14.01 -41.46 -13.31
C ASN A 404 14.75 -42.42 -14.26
N LEU A 405 14.41 -42.32 -15.54
CA LEU A 405 15.25 -42.76 -16.66
C LEU A 405 16.44 -41.81 -16.85
N PRO A 406 17.49 -42.18 -17.61
CA PRO A 406 18.66 -41.33 -17.85
C PRO A 406 18.38 -39.97 -18.50
N ASP A 407 17.19 -39.78 -19.08
CA ASP A 407 16.72 -38.51 -19.66
C ASP A 407 16.03 -37.58 -18.65
N GLY A 408 15.96 -37.97 -17.37
CA GLY A 408 15.28 -37.21 -16.31
C GLY A 408 13.76 -37.37 -16.28
N THR A 409 13.18 -38.30 -17.04
CA THR A 409 11.74 -38.59 -16.98
C THR A 409 11.43 -39.69 -15.94
N PRO A 410 10.31 -39.62 -15.20
CA PRO A 410 9.95 -40.65 -14.22
C PRO A 410 9.75 -42.03 -14.86
N LYS A 411 10.39 -43.06 -14.29
CA LYS A 411 10.20 -44.47 -14.67
C LYS A 411 8.72 -44.84 -14.64
N LEU A 412 8.31 -45.74 -15.53
CA LEU A 412 6.96 -46.32 -15.48
C LEU A 412 6.91 -47.49 -14.48
N THR A 413 5.90 -47.50 -13.61
CA THR A 413 5.62 -48.57 -12.64
C THR A 413 4.18 -49.08 -12.78
N THR A 414 3.88 -50.25 -12.21
CA THR A 414 2.53 -50.83 -12.20
C THR A 414 1.70 -50.20 -11.08
N TYR A 415 0.40 -49.96 -11.32
CA TYR A 415 -0.54 -49.50 -10.27
C TYR A 415 -1.71 -50.48 -10.09
N GLY A 416 -1.92 -50.91 -8.85
CA GLY A 416 -2.95 -51.89 -8.49
C GLY A 416 -2.72 -53.28 -9.11
N PHE A 417 -3.81 -54.03 -9.27
CA PHE A 417 -3.80 -55.39 -9.85
C PHE A 417 -3.93 -55.41 -11.38
N SER A 418 -3.59 -54.31 -12.05
CA SER A 418 -3.74 -54.15 -13.50
C SER A 418 -2.37 -53.93 -14.16
N ASP A 419 -2.18 -54.44 -15.39
CA ASP A 419 -0.96 -54.21 -16.18
C ASP A 419 -0.76 -52.75 -16.64
N VAL A 420 -1.63 -51.84 -16.21
CA VAL A 420 -1.55 -50.40 -16.53
C VAL A 420 -0.28 -49.81 -15.91
N LYS A 421 0.59 -49.31 -16.78
CA LYS A 421 1.80 -48.59 -16.41
C LYS A 421 1.51 -47.10 -16.25
N VAL A 422 1.96 -46.54 -15.13
CA VAL A 422 1.85 -45.11 -14.78
C VAL A 422 3.23 -44.57 -14.38
N LYS A 423 3.41 -43.25 -14.38
CA LYS A 423 4.65 -42.64 -13.87
C LYS A 423 4.87 -42.99 -12.39
N SER A 424 6.13 -43.21 -12.02
CA SER A 424 6.55 -43.48 -10.64
C SER A 424 6.26 -42.30 -9.69
N TYR A 425 6.25 -41.07 -10.21
CA TYR A 425 5.78 -39.87 -9.52
C TYR A 425 5.39 -38.76 -10.51
N ASP A 426 4.61 -37.78 -10.06
CA ASP A 426 4.33 -36.55 -10.82
C ASP A 426 5.40 -35.48 -10.52
N GLN A 427 6.24 -35.12 -11.51
CA GLN A 427 7.29 -34.10 -11.34
C GLN A 427 6.75 -32.69 -11.03
N GLN A 428 5.53 -32.35 -11.47
CA GLN A 428 4.93 -31.05 -11.15
C GLN A 428 4.20 -31.14 -9.80
N LEU A 429 4.68 -30.42 -8.80
CA LEU A 429 4.03 -30.35 -7.50
C LEU A 429 2.71 -29.58 -7.59
N LYS A 430 1.70 -30.06 -6.86
CA LYS A 430 0.44 -29.37 -6.64
C LYS A 430 0.46 -28.73 -5.26
N VAL A 431 0.17 -27.44 -5.20
CA VAL A 431 0.18 -26.69 -3.93
C VAL A 431 -1.22 -26.67 -3.32
N SER A 432 -1.32 -26.87 -2.01
CA SER A 432 -2.54 -26.69 -1.22
C SER A 432 -2.23 -26.05 0.14
N GLU A 433 -3.20 -25.33 0.68
CA GLU A 433 -3.13 -24.75 2.03
C GLU A 433 -4.15 -25.42 2.95
N SER A 434 -3.77 -25.65 4.21
CA SER A 434 -4.67 -26.16 5.24
C SER A 434 -4.14 -25.82 6.62
N LYS A 435 -5.04 -25.43 7.55
CA LYS A 435 -4.72 -25.16 8.96
C LYS A 435 -3.53 -24.21 9.20
N GLY A 436 -3.40 -23.19 8.34
CA GLY A 436 -2.33 -22.17 8.42
C GLY A 436 -0.95 -22.63 7.93
N GLY A 437 -0.88 -23.77 7.23
CA GLY A 437 0.33 -24.33 6.62
C GLY A 437 0.16 -24.59 5.14
N LEU A 438 1.27 -24.52 4.40
CA LEU A 438 1.36 -24.87 2.99
C LEU A 438 1.75 -26.35 2.84
N SER A 439 1.29 -27.02 1.80
CA SER A 439 1.76 -28.33 1.38
C SER A 439 1.93 -28.40 -0.13
N MET A 440 3.04 -28.95 -0.58
CA MET A 440 3.30 -29.29 -1.97
C MET A 440 3.25 -30.80 -2.14
N ALA A 441 2.45 -31.27 -3.09
CA ALA A 441 2.14 -32.68 -3.27
C ALA A 441 2.60 -33.21 -4.63
N SER A 442 3.36 -34.32 -4.63
CA SER A 442 3.57 -35.18 -5.79
C SER A 442 2.75 -36.45 -5.64
N ARG A 443 2.01 -36.84 -6.68
CA ARG A 443 1.29 -38.11 -6.69
C ARG A 443 2.29 -39.24 -6.92
N ILE A 444 2.31 -40.23 -6.02
CA ILE A 444 3.01 -41.50 -6.21
C ILE A 444 1.94 -42.60 -6.38
N PRO A 445 2.15 -43.64 -7.19
CA PRO A 445 1.19 -44.74 -7.31
C PRO A 445 0.92 -45.42 -5.95
N GLY A 446 -0.25 -45.15 -5.38
CA GLY A 446 -0.68 -45.67 -4.07
C GLY A 446 -0.35 -44.80 -2.87
N SER A 447 0.20 -43.59 -3.05
CA SER A 447 0.49 -42.66 -1.94
C SER A 447 0.58 -41.20 -2.44
N VAL A 448 0.87 -40.25 -1.55
CA VAL A 448 1.23 -38.88 -1.93
C VAL A 448 2.51 -38.51 -1.20
N GLU A 449 3.48 -37.96 -1.92
CA GLU A 449 4.65 -37.32 -1.33
C GLU A 449 4.31 -35.86 -1.01
N TYR A 450 4.46 -35.46 0.24
CA TYR A 450 4.18 -34.11 0.70
C TYR A 450 5.44 -33.43 1.24
N VAL A 451 5.72 -32.23 0.73
CA VAL A 451 6.59 -31.26 1.41
C VAL A 451 5.72 -30.16 1.99
N SER A 452 5.59 -30.12 3.32
CA SER A 452 4.76 -29.15 4.05
C SER A 452 5.59 -28.14 4.81
N PHE A 453 5.09 -26.91 4.86
CA PHE A 453 5.74 -25.74 5.45
C PHE A 453 4.81 -25.13 6.48
N LEU A 454 5.23 -25.16 7.74
CA LEU A 454 4.47 -24.68 8.89
C LEU A 454 5.25 -23.55 9.57
N PRO A 455 4.88 -22.28 9.30
CA PRO A 455 5.48 -21.14 9.98
C PRO A 455 5.41 -21.25 11.50
N LYS A 456 6.26 -20.48 12.17
CA LYS A 456 6.15 -20.16 13.59
C LYS A 456 4.70 -19.76 13.95
N GLY A 457 4.17 -20.32 15.03
CA GLY A 457 2.77 -20.21 15.44
C GLY A 457 1.86 -21.33 14.89
N THR A 458 2.15 -21.87 13.70
CA THR A 458 1.39 -22.94 13.03
C THR A 458 1.86 -24.34 13.48
N MET A 459 0.89 -25.26 13.62
CA MET A 459 1.13 -26.68 13.93
C MET A 459 0.50 -27.67 12.93
N GLY A 460 -0.48 -27.27 12.12
CA GLY A 460 -1.17 -28.21 11.24
C GLY A 460 -1.88 -29.32 12.04
N ASP A 461 -1.60 -30.59 11.70
CA ASP A 461 -2.05 -31.78 12.44
C ASP A 461 -0.99 -32.35 13.41
N LEU A 462 0.15 -31.67 13.59
CA LEU A 462 1.21 -32.12 14.52
C LEU A 462 0.68 -32.19 15.96
N GLN A 463 0.77 -33.38 16.55
CA GLN A 463 0.55 -33.57 17.98
C GLN A 463 1.73 -33.03 18.83
N GLU A 464 2.94 -33.02 18.25
CA GLU A 464 4.16 -32.60 18.92
C GLU A 464 5.07 -31.81 17.97
N GLY A 465 5.64 -30.71 18.46
CA GLY A 465 6.61 -29.87 17.73
C GLY A 465 6.84 -28.53 18.44
N ASN A 466 7.87 -27.80 18.05
CA ASN A 466 8.09 -26.46 18.58
C ASN A 466 7.20 -25.44 17.86
N ARG A 467 6.19 -24.92 18.56
CA ARG A 467 5.30 -23.88 18.02
C ARG A 467 6.03 -22.57 17.75
N ASN A 468 7.13 -22.30 18.45
CA ASN A 468 7.89 -21.04 18.37
C ASN A 468 8.95 -21.03 17.25
N GLN A 469 9.03 -22.09 16.45
CA GLN A 469 9.94 -22.19 15.29
C GLN A 469 9.15 -22.54 14.03
N ASP A 470 9.68 -22.12 12.89
CA ASP A 470 9.29 -22.64 11.58
C ASP A 470 9.63 -24.14 11.48
N LYS A 471 8.84 -24.87 10.71
CA LYS A 471 8.94 -26.34 10.57
C LYS A 471 8.74 -26.74 9.12
N ILE A 472 9.60 -27.62 8.61
CA ILE A 472 9.37 -28.34 7.34
C ILE A 472 9.05 -29.80 7.67
N ILE A 473 8.15 -30.40 6.89
CA ILE A 473 7.85 -31.84 6.92
C ILE A 473 8.00 -32.34 5.49
N ALA A 474 8.68 -33.46 5.29
CA ALA A 474 8.78 -34.13 4.00
C ALA A 474 8.42 -35.60 4.23
N VAL A 475 7.32 -36.09 3.66
CA VAL A 475 6.76 -37.41 3.97
C VAL A 475 5.85 -37.97 2.88
N MET A 476 6.09 -39.24 2.54
CA MET A 476 5.19 -40.07 1.73
C MET A 476 4.09 -40.67 2.61
N THR A 477 2.82 -40.33 2.37
CA THR A 477 1.68 -40.83 3.16
C THR A 477 0.38 -40.90 2.37
N GLN A 478 -0.51 -41.82 2.78
CA GLN A 478 -1.92 -41.85 2.36
C GLN A 478 -2.83 -41.00 3.27
N ASN A 479 -2.29 -40.53 4.40
CA ASN A 479 -3.01 -39.76 5.42
C ASN A 479 -2.68 -38.26 5.31
N ASN A 480 -2.98 -37.47 6.35
CA ASN A 480 -2.72 -36.03 6.35
C ASN A 480 -1.22 -35.70 6.29
N ALA A 481 -0.87 -34.76 5.41
CA ALA A 481 0.51 -34.31 5.13
C ALA A 481 1.34 -33.89 6.36
N THR A 482 0.69 -33.41 7.42
CA THR A 482 1.37 -32.86 8.61
C THR A 482 1.22 -33.74 9.86
N SER A 483 0.55 -34.90 9.75
CA SER A 483 0.31 -35.82 10.86
C SER A 483 1.50 -36.77 11.07
N VAL A 484 2.66 -36.22 11.44
CA VAL A 484 3.92 -36.97 11.64
C VAL A 484 4.39 -36.96 13.11
N GLN A 485 5.30 -37.86 13.44
CA GLN A 485 6.01 -37.84 14.73
C GLN A 485 6.99 -36.66 14.79
N LYS A 486 7.25 -36.15 16.00
CA LYS A 486 8.19 -35.04 16.25
C LYS A 486 9.59 -35.26 15.64
N SER A 487 10.04 -36.51 15.53
CA SER A 487 11.33 -36.90 14.97
C SER A 487 11.44 -36.67 13.45
N GLU A 488 10.33 -36.58 12.73
CA GLU A 488 10.28 -36.29 11.29
C GLU A 488 10.27 -34.80 10.97
N VAL A 489 9.94 -33.95 11.95
CA VAL A 489 9.85 -32.51 11.78
C VAL A 489 11.25 -31.90 11.66
N TYR A 490 11.49 -31.20 10.55
CA TYR A 490 12.72 -30.49 10.27
C TYR A 490 12.66 -29.08 10.87
N TYR A 491 13.71 -28.71 11.59
CA TYR A 491 13.95 -27.35 12.08
C TYR A 491 15.22 -26.80 11.44
N ARG A 492 15.33 -25.47 11.32
CA ARG A 492 16.53 -24.81 10.81
C ARG A 492 17.70 -25.10 11.75
N VAL A 493 18.89 -25.30 11.18
CA VAL A 493 20.15 -25.46 11.91
C VAL A 493 20.77 -24.07 12.04
N ASP A 494 21.09 -23.67 13.28
CA ASP A 494 21.76 -22.40 13.63
C ASP A 494 23.22 -22.33 13.14
#